data_AF-A0A2E6DU45-F1
#
_entry.id   AF-A0A2E6DU45-F1
#
_cell.length_a   1.000
_cell.length_b   1.000
_cell.length_c   1.000
_cell.angle_alpha   90.00
_cell.angle_beta   90.00
_cell.angle_gamma   90.00
#
_symmetry.space_group_name_H-M   'P 1'
#
loop_
_entity.id
_entity.type
_entity.pdbx_description
1 polymer ?
#
loop_
_entity_poly.entity_id
_entity_poly.type
_entity_poly.pdbx_seq_one_letter_code
_entity_poly.pdbx_strand_id
1 'polypeptide(L)' 'MASCEARWVGERERAHALLSAIEADDPEMFTTELNELEDGQVELVVKVEGNSIPALQSTMDDLLACLAVAEASLDVIHD' A
#
# COMPACT_ATOMS: atom_id res chain seq x y z
N MET A 1 20.58 -7.11 -3.04
CA MET A 1 19.28 -6.74 -2.45
C MET A 1 18.70 -5.64 -3.31
N ALA A 2 17.47 -5.82 -3.76
CA ALA A 2 16.70 -4.82 -4.49
C ALA A 2 15.54 -4.38 -3.60
N SER A 3 15.16 -3.11 -3.68
CA SER A 3 14.06 -2.55 -2.89
C SER A 3 13.20 -1.67 -3.77
N CYS A 4 11.90 -1.63 -3.51
CA CYS A 4 10.99 -0.66 -4.12
C CYS A 4 10.07 -0.06 -3.05
N GLU A 5 9.55 1.11 -3.35
CA GLU A 5 8.57 1.77 -2.51
C GLU A 5 7.41 2.29 -3.36
N ALA A 6 6.18 2.08 -2.87
CA ALA A 6 4.97 2.71 -3.37
C ALA A 6 4.57 3.79 -2.37
N ARG A 7 4.15 4.94 -2.90
CA ARG A 7 3.63 6.05 -2.09
C ARG A 7 2.25 6.41 -2.58
N TRP A 8 1.29 6.47 -1.66
CA TRP A 8 -0.07 6.86 -1.92
C TRP A 8 -0.46 7.99 -0.97
N VAL A 9 -1.20 8.98 -1.47
CA VAL A 9 -1.64 10.13 -0.68
C VAL A 9 -3.15 10.26 -0.79
N GLY A 10 -3.81 10.40 0.35
CA GLY A 10 -5.25 10.61 0.40
C GLY A 10 -5.78 10.74 1.83
N GLU A 11 -7.05 10.44 2.01
CA GLU A 11 -7.70 10.55 3.31
C GLU A 11 -7.26 9.47 4.29
N ARG A 12 -7.24 9.81 5.58
CA ARG A 12 -6.83 8.90 6.66
C ARG A 12 -7.66 7.62 6.71
N GLU A 13 -8.98 7.71 6.55
CA GLU A 13 -9.86 6.52 6.53
C GLU A 13 -9.51 5.58 5.38
N ARG A 14 -9.32 6.13 4.18
CA ARG A 14 -8.91 5.36 3.00
C ARG A 14 -7.55 4.70 3.22
N ALA A 15 -6.59 5.41 3.78
CA ALA A 15 -5.27 4.85 4.08
C ALA A 15 -5.33 3.69 5.08
N HIS A 16 -6.12 3.81 6.15
CA HIS A 16 -6.29 2.73 7.12
C HIS A 16 -6.97 1.50 6.52
N ALA A 17 -7.95 1.70 5.63
CA ALA A 17 -8.60 0.61 4.93
C ALA A 17 -7.66 -0.09 3.94
N LEU A 18 -6.84 0.67 3.20
CA LEU A 18 -5.80 0.14 2.33
C LEU A 18 -4.75 -0.65 3.12
N LEU A 19 -4.28 -0.11 4.24
CA LEU A 19 -3.34 -0.77 5.14
C LEU A 19 -3.91 -2.11 5.66
N SER A 20 -5.17 -2.10 6.11
CA SER A 20 -5.83 -3.32 6.61
C SER A 20 -5.99 -4.39 5.53
N ALA A 21 -6.18 -3.98 4.26
CA ALA A 21 -6.28 -4.92 3.14
C ALA A 21 -4.96 -5.62 2.84
N ILE A 22 -3.83 -4.89 2.86
CA ILE A 22 -2.51 -5.46 2.59
C ILE A 22 -1.94 -6.23 3.79
N GLU A 23 -2.18 -5.78 5.03
CA GLU A 23 -1.77 -6.49 6.25
C GLU A 23 -2.48 -7.84 6.40
N ALA A 24 -3.69 -7.98 5.84
CA ALA A 24 -4.41 -9.24 5.86
C ALA A 24 -3.80 -10.30 4.92
N ASP A 25 -3.04 -9.87 3.90
CA ASP A 25 -2.49 -10.76 2.88
C ASP A 25 -1.07 -11.24 3.26
N ASP A 26 -0.13 -10.31 3.50
CA ASP A 26 1.28 -10.67 3.71
C ASP A 26 2.09 -9.67 4.58
N PRO A 27 1.82 -9.59 5.90
CA PRO A 27 2.42 -8.57 6.78
C PRO A 27 3.94 -8.72 6.98
N GLU A 28 4.52 -9.87 6.64
CA GLU A 28 5.97 -10.13 6.78
C GLU A 28 6.78 -9.73 5.52
N MET A 29 6.12 -9.44 4.39
CA MET A 29 6.80 -9.19 3.11
C MET A 29 7.08 -7.71 2.81
N PHE A 30 6.50 -6.79 3.58
CA PHE A 30 6.64 -5.35 3.35
C PHE A 30 6.69 -4.57 4.66
N THR A 31 7.14 -3.33 4.59
CA THR A 31 7.12 -2.37 5.70
C THR A 31 6.24 -1.19 5.30
N THR A 32 5.35 -0.77 6.18
CA THR A 32 4.47 0.38 5.95
C THR A 32 4.77 1.54 6.88
N GLU A 33 4.74 2.75 6.34
CA GLU A 33 4.81 3.99 7.10
C GLU A 33 3.60 4.86 6.74
N LEU A 34 2.97 5.46 7.74
CA LEU A 34 1.81 6.34 7.59
C LEU A 34 2.21 7.71 8.12
N ASN A 35 2.46 8.66 7.22
CA ASN A 35 2.88 10.01 7.56
C ASN A 35 1.68 10.97 7.43
N GLU A 36 1.40 11.75 8.46
CA GLU A 36 0.41 12.82 8.37
C GLU A 36 0.98 13.99 7.55
N LEU A 37 0.22 14.44 6.54
CA LEU A 37 0.57 15.57 5.69
C LEU A 37 -0.15 16.84 6.15
N GLU A 38 0.32 17.99 5.66
CA GLU A 38 -0.42 19.24 5.72
C GLU A 38 -1.74 19.07 4.93
N ASP A 39 -2.81 19.77 5.33
CA ASP A 39 -4.17 19.65 4.78
C ASP A 39 -5.01 18.43 5.22
N GLY A 40 -4.58 17.68 6.25
CA GLY A 40 -5.38 16.59 6.83
C GLY A 40 -5.39 15.30 6.01
N GLN A 41 -4.56 15.25 4.98
CA GLN A 41 -4.25 14.04 4.22
C GLN A 41 -3.17 13.22 4.93
N VAL A 42 -3.02 11.97 4.50
CA VAL A 42 -1.95 11.08 4.94
C VAL A 42 -1.22 10.49 3.75
N GLU A 43 0.07 10.28 3.89
CA GLU A 43 0.92 9.53 2.98
C GLU A 43 1.09 8.11 3.52
N LEU A 44 0.66 7.12 2.74
CA LEU A 44 0.96 5.70 2.96
C LEU A 44 2.18 5.33 2.10
N VAL A 45 3.27 4.94 2.76
CA VAL A 45 4.48 4.46 2.11
C VAL A 45 4.62 2.97 2.37
N VAL A 46 4.62 2.17 1.30
CA VAL A 46 4.83 0.72 1.37
C VAL A 46 6.19 0.39 0.77
N LYS A 47 7.08 -0.17 1.56
CA LYS A 47 8.45 -0.57 1.18
C LYS A 47 8.52 -2.09 1.09
N VAL A 48 9.06 -2.60 0.00
CA VAL A 48 9.28 -4.03 -0.25
C VAL A 48 10.76 -4.26 -0.50
N GLU A 49 11.33 -5.28 0.12
CA GLU A 49 12.72 -5.70 -0.08
C GLU A 49 12.77 -7.12 -0.63
N GLY A 50 13.63 -7.34 -1.62
CA GLY A 50 13.72 -8.60 -2.35
C GLY A 50 15.15 -9.05 -2.58
N ASN A 51 15.33 -10.38 -2.61
CA ASN A 51 16.59 -11.03 -2.91
C ASN A 51 16.97 -10.94 -4.41
N SER A 52 16.00 -10.67 -5.28
CA SER A 52 16.18 -10.50 -6.73
C SER A 52 15.11 -9.55 -7.29
N ILE A 53 15.40 -8.90 -8.43
CA ILE A 53 14.44 -8.01 -9.10
C ILE A 53 13.13 -8.73 -9.50
N PRO A 54 13.15 -9.97 -10.03
CA PRO A 54 11.91 -10.66 -10.40
C PRO A 54 11.03 -10.99 -9.19
N ALA A 55 11.62 -11.37 -8.05
CA ALA A 55 10.87 -11.61 -6.83
C ALA A 55 10.24 -10.32 -6.30
N LEU A 56 11.02 -9.23 -6.27
CA LEU A 56 10.54 -7.90 -5.89
C LEU A 56 9.38 -7.44 -6.79
N GLN A 57 9.51 -7.65 -8.11
CA GLN A 57 8.47 -7.31 -9.07
C GLN A 57 7.18 -8.08 -8.77
N SER A 58 7.25 -9.41 -8.60
CA SER A 58 6.08 -10.23 -8.31
C SER A 58 5.36 -9.76 -7.04
N THR A 59 6.11 -9.60 -5.94
CA THR A 59 5.54 -9.14 -4.66
C THR A 59 4.92 -7.76 -4.78
N MET A 60 5.55 -6.84 -5.52
CA MET A 60 5.00 -5.50 -5.74
C MET A 60 3.74 -5.52 -6.61
N ASP A 61 3.73 -6.32 -7.68
CA ASP A 61 2.57 -6.44 -8.58
C ASP A 61 1.35 -7.02 -7.83
N ASP A 62 1.56 -8.03 -6.99
CA ASP A 62 0.50 -8.62 -6.14
C ASP A 62 -0.04 -7.61 -5.11
N LEU A 63 0.84 -6.84 -4.45
CA LEU A 63 0.48 -5.78 -3.52
C LEU A 63 -0.33 -4.66 -4.19
N LEU A 64 0.15 -4.17 -5.34
CA LEU A 64 -0.51 -3.09 -6.07
C LEU A 64 -1.88 -3.52 -6.60
N ALA A 65 -2.03 -4.78 -7.00
CA ALA A 65 -3.33 -5.34 -7.39
C ALA A 65 -4.33 -5.33 -6.22
N CYS A 66 -3.90 -5.77 -5.03
CA CYS A 66 -4.74 -5.75 -3.83
C CYS A 66 -5.12 -4.32 -3.41
N LEU A 67 -4.17 -3.38 -3.45
CA LEU A 67 -4.41 -1.96 -3.16
C LEU A 67 -5.43 -1.36 -4.15
N ALA A 68 -5.30 -1.65 -5.44
CA ALA A 68 -6.24 -1.15 -6.46
C ALA A 68 -7.66 -1.68 -6.24
N VAL A 69 -7.81 -2.95 -5.84
CA VAL A 69 -9.13 -3.53 -5.53
C VAL A 69 -9.71 -2.92 -4.26
N ALA A 70 -8.91 -2.76 -3.21
CA ALA A 70 -9.35 -2.14 -1.97
C ALA A 70 -9.74 -0.67 -2.19
N GLU A 71 -8.95 0.09 -2.95
CA GLU A 71 -9.26 1.47 -3.33
C GLU A 71 -10.56 1.55 -4.12
N ALA A 72 -10.71 0.73 -5.17
CA ALA A 72 -11.93 0.69 -5.96
C ALA A 72 -13.16 0.35 -5.10
N SER A 73 -13.02 -0.60 -4.16
CA SER A 73 -14.11 -1.00 -3.24
C SER A 73 -14.51 0.12 -2.28
N LEU A 74 -13.55 0.95 -1.86
CA LEU A 74 -13.81 2.13 -1.03
C LEU A 74 -14.47 3.25 -1.82
N ASP A 75 -14.13 3.38 -3.10
CA ASP A 75 -14.69 4.40 -3.99
C ASP A 75 -16.18 4.13 -4.30
N VAL A 76 -16.59 2.86 -4.42
CA VAL A 76 -18.03 2.49 -4.64
C VAL A 76 -18.94 2.86 -3.46
N ILE A 77 -18.38 3.15 -2.28
CA ILE A 77 -19.16 3.51 -1.08
C ILE A 77 -19.43 5.02 -1.02
N HIS A 78 -18.82 5.82 -1.90
CA HIS A 78 -18.89 7.28 -1.91
C HIS A 78 -19.56 7.91 -3.17
N ASP A 79 -20.41 7.16 -3.89
CA ASP A 79 -21.29 7.70 -4.95
C ASP A 79 -22.78 7.69 -4.54
#